data_AF-A0A380DPK6-F1
#
_entry.id   AF-A0A380DPK6-F1
#
_cell.length_a   1.000
_cell.length_b   1.000
_cell.length_c   1.000
_cell.angle_alpha   90.00
_cell.angle_beta   90.00
_cell.angle_gamma   90.00
#
_symmetry.space_group_name_H-M   'P 1'
#
loop_
_entity.id
_entity.type
_entity.pdbx_description
1 polymer ?
#
loop_
_entity_poly.entity_id
_entity_poly.type
_entity_poly.pdbx_seq_one_letter_code
_entity_poly.pdbx_strand_id
1 'polypeptide(L)'
;MDPFNGGEISPGPEVQTDEEILDWVRRDGETALHPSCSAKMGPASDPMAVVDPLTMKVHGMENLRVVDASAMPRTTMAIYTHLF
;
A
#
# COMPACT_ATOMS: atom_id res chain seq x y z
N MET A 1 17.01 -16.87 -31.39
CA MET A 1 16.75 -17.01 -29.95
C MET A 1 18.09 -17.14 -29.26
N ASP A 2 18.32 -16.36 -28.22
CA ASP A 2 19.58 -16.41 -27.48
C ASP A 2 19.69 -17.76 -26.75
N PRO A 3 20.87 -18.39 -26.74
CA PRO A 3 21.05 -19.76 -26.24
C PRO A 3 20.71 -19.97 -24.75
N PHE A 4 20.40 -18.90 -24.01
CA PHE A 4 20.07 -18.93 -22.57
C PHE A 4 18.73 -18.27 -22.23
N ASN A 5 17.87 -18.02 -23.22
CA ASN A 5 16.55 -17.43 -22.98
C ASN A 5 15.45 -18.52 -23.04
N GLY A 6 14.84 -18.82 -21.88
CA GLY A 6 13.75 -19.79 -21.74
C GLY A 6 12.36 -19.24 -22.09
N GLY A 7 12.26 -17.97 -22.49
CA GLY A 7 11.00 -17.27 -22.70
C GLY A 7 10.39 -16.76 -21.40
N GLU A 8 9.17 -16.23 -21.51
CA GLU A 8 8.37 -15.81 -20.37
C GLU A 8 7.94 -17.03 -19.54
N ILE A 9 8.05 -16.93 -18.20
CA ILE A 9 7.72 -18.02 -17.27
C ILE A 9 6.34 -17.82 -16.64
N SER A 10 5.94 -16.58 -16.37
CA SER A 10 4.64 -16.21 -15.79
C SER A 10 4.26 -14.80 -16.24
N PRO A 11 2.98 -14.52 -16.56
CA PRO A 11 1.84 -15.45 -16.62
C PRO A 11 1.95 -16.57 -17.66
N GLY A 12 2.85 -16.45 -18.62
CA GLY A 12 3.06 -17.41 -19.71
C GLY A 12 2.54 -16.85 -21.04
N PRO A 13 3.17 -17.22 -22.17
CA PRO A 13 2.88 -16.62 -23.48
C PRO A 13 1.46 -16.88 -24.00
N GLU A 14 0.72 -17.82 -23.41
CA GLU A 14 -0.67 -18.13 -23.74
C GLU A 14 -1.69 -17.15 -23.16
N VAL A 15 -1.33 -16.38 -22.13
CA VAL A 15 -2.20 -15.38 -21.50
C VAL A 15 -2.06 -14.08 -22.29
N GLN A 16 -3.08 -13.69 -23.06
CA GLN A 16 -2.97 -12.58 -24.01
C GLN A 16 -4.10 -11.56 -23.93
N THR A 17 -5.29 -11.98 -23.50
CA THR A 17 -6.46 -11.11 -23.37
C THR A 17 -6.52 -10.43 -22.01
N ASP A 18 -7.19 -9.28 -21.93
CA ASP A 18 -7.37 -8.56 -20.66
C ASP A 18 -8.07 -9.46 -19.62
N GLU A 19 -9.04 -10.28 -20.04
CA GLU A 19 -9.72 -11.23 -19.18
C GLU A 19 -8.75 -12.28 -18.60
N GLU A 20 -7.92 -12.91 -19.43
CA GLU A 20 -6.94 -13.91 -19.00
C GLU A 20 -5.89 -13.29 -18.07
N ILE A 21 -5.42 -12.08 -18.37
CA ILE A 21 -4.48 -11.34 -17.53
C ILE A 21 -5.11 -11.04 -16.18
N LEU A 22 -6.34 -10.53 -16.15
CA LEU A 22 -7.05 -10.22 -14.90
C LEU A 22 -7.30 -11.47 -14.05
N ASP A 23 -7.62 -12.61 -14.68
CA ASP A 23 -7.78 -13.88 -13.98
C ASP A 23 -6.47 -14.40 -13.40
N TRP A 24 -5.35 -14.20 -14.09
CA TRP A 24 -4.03 -14.50 -13.54
C TRP A 24 -3.71 -13.59 -12.35
N VAL A 25 -3.86 -12.26 -12.49
CA VAL A 25 -3.60 -11.29 -11.41
C VAL A 25 -4.44 -11.58 -10.18
N ARG A 26 -5.71 -11.97 -10.33
CA ARG A 26 -6.57 -12.33 -9.19
C ARG A 26 -6.07 -13.54 -8.41
N ARG A 27 -5.45 -14.52 -9.08
CA ARG A 27 -4.97 -15.76 -8.46
C ARG A 27 -3.57 -15.62 -7.87
N ASP A 28 -2.70 -14.90 -8.58
CA ASP A 28 -1.26 -14.84 -8.30
C ASP A 28 -0.81 -13.51 -7.69
N GLY A 29 -1.69 -12.52 -7.60
CA GLY A 29 -1.37 -11.20 -7.09
C GLY A 29 -0.84 -11.24 -5.66
N GLU A 30 0.36 -10.68 -5.47
CA GLU A 30 1.00 -10.55 -4.17
C GLU A 30 1.02 -9.09 -3.69
N THR A 31 1.28 -8.92 -2.39
CA THR A 31 1.51 -7.60 -1.82
C THR A 31 2.99 -7.31 -1.74
N ALA A 32 3.38 -6.07 -2.08
CA ALA A 32 4.73 -5.56 -1.83
C ALA A 32 4.98 -5.24 -0.32
N LEU A 33 4.04 -5.60 0.56
CA LEU A 33 4.15 -5.49 2.02
C LEU A 33 4.30 -4.05 2.54
N HIS A 34 3.48 -3.12 2.02
CA HIS A 34 3.39 -1.73 2.47
C HIS A 34 2.06 -1.37 3.17
N PRO A 35 1.61 -2.11 4.20
CA PRO A 35 0.41 -1.74 4.95
C PRO A 35 0.62 -0.41 5.68
N SER A 36 -0.32 0.51 5.53
CA SER A 36 -0.23 1.86 6.08
C SER A 36 -1.63 2.49 6.17
N CYS A 37 -1.71 3.71 6.70
CA CYS A 37 -2.88 4.59 6.65
C CYS A 37 -4.11 4.18 7.47
N SER A 38 -4.06 3.10 8.25
CA SER A 38 -5.20 2.62 9.05
C SER A 38 -5.58 3.54 10.22
N ALA A 39 -4.70 4.45 10.65
CA ALA A 39 -4.93 5.45 11.69
C ALA A 39 -4.60 6.86 11.19
N LYS A 40 -5.09 7.20 9.99
CA LYS A 40 -4.67 8.39 9.25
C LYS A 40 -4.69 9.68 10.07
N MET A 41 -3.65 10.49 9.89
CA MET A 41 -3.63 11.88 10.33
C MET A 41 -4.57 12.74 9.47
N GLY A 42 -5.20 13.73 10.09
CA GLY A 42 -6.09 14.66 9.39
C GLY A 42 -6.67 15.72 10.31
N PRO A 43 -7.27 16.79 9.75
CA PRO A 43 -7.87 17.85 10.53
C PRO A 43 -9.03 17.31 11.37
N ALA A 44 -9.34 17.95 12.50
CA ALA A 44 -10.47 17.55 13.35
C ALA A 44 -11.84 17.62 12.66
N SER A 45 -11.94 18.32 11.52
CA SER A 45 -13.14 18.35 10.69
C SER A 45 -13.31 17.12 9.78
N ASP A 46 -12.28 16.28 9.63
CA ASP A 46 -12.35 15.04 8.88
C ASP A 46 -12.85 13.92 9.81
N PRO A 47 -14.09 13.42 9.63
CA PRO A 47 -14.68 12.44 10.54
C PRO A 47 -13.96 11.08 10.52
N MET A 48 -13.07 10.84 9.55
CA MET A 48 -12.29 9.61 9.44
C MET A 48 -10.85 9.78 9.97
N ALA A 49 -10.45 10.98 10.42
CA ALA A 49 -9.11 11.21 10.96
C ALA A 49 -8.98 10.66 12.39
N VAL A 50 -7.89 9.94 12.66
CA VAL A 50 -7.62 9.35 13.98
C VAL A 50 -6.65 10.23 14.77
N VAL A 51 -5.65 10.81 14.12
CA VAL A 51 -4.65 11.65 14.79
C VAL A 51 -4.58 13.07 14.21
N ASP A 52 -4.26 14.03 15.08
CA ASP A 52 -3.97 15.40 14.69
C ASP A 52 -2.59 15.49 14.02
N PRO A 53 -2.45 16.11 12.84
CA PRO A 53 -1.19 16.11 12.07
C PRO A 53 -0.09 17.00 12.66
N LEU A 54 -0.43 17.98 13.51
CA LEU A 54 0.56 18.87 14.12
C LEU A 54 1.16 18.26 15.39
N THR A 55 0.35 17.49 16.12
CA THR A 55 0.70 16.97 17.44
C THR A 55 0.88 15.45 17.46
N MET A 56 0.43 14.73 16.44
CA MET A 56 0.33 13.26 16.38
C MET A 56 -0.48 12.65 17.53
N LYS A 57 -1.28 13.46 18.23
CA LYS A 57 -2.17 12.99 19.29
C LYS A 57 -3.40 12.35 18.68
N VAL A 58 -3.90 11.30 19.33
CA VAL A 58 -5.21 10.73 18.99
C VAL A 58 -6.29 11.74 19.34
N HIS A 59 -7.19 12.02 18.40
CA HIS A 59 -8.30 12.95 18.62
C HIS A 59 -9.14 12.51 19.84
N GLY A 60 -9.44 13.45 20.73
CA GLY A 60 -10.18 13.18 21.98
C GLY A 60 -9.36 12.57 23.12
N MET A 61 -8.04 12.38 22.95
CA MET A 61 -7.14 11.83 23.97
C MET A 61 -6.01 12.80 24.30
N GLU A 62 -5.67 12.96 25.59
CA GLU A 62 -4.64 13.92 25.98
C GLU A 62 -3.21 13.37 25.90
N ASN A 63 -3.02 12.10 26.22
CA ASN A 63 -1.72 11.46 26.49
C ASN A 63 -1.42 10.25 25.59
N LEU A 64 -2.09 10.15 24.43
CA LEU A 64 -1.89 9.06 23.46
C LEU A 64 -1.49 9.61 22.10
N ARG A 65 -0.46 9.01 21.49
CA ARG A 65 0.03 9.33 20.14
C ARG A 65 0.22 8.06 19.32
N VAL A 66 0.08 8.17 18.00
CA VAL A 66 0.43 7.12 17.04
C VAL A 66 1.57 7.65 16.16
N VAL A 67 2.68 6.92 16.12
CA VAL A 67 3.88 7.31 15.37
C VAL A 67 4.42 6.08 14.65
N ASP A 68 3.74 5.71 13.57
CA ASP A 68 4.13 4.65 12.63
C ASP A 68 3.46 4.90 11.27
N ALA A 69 3.62 3.96 10.33
CA ALA A 69 3.04 4.04 8.99
C ALA A 69 1.50 4.09 8.96
N SER A 70 0.82 3.66 10.01
CA SER A 70 -0.65 3.74 10.09
C SER A 70 -1.14 5.18 10.10
N ALA A 71 -0.32 6.13 10.57
CA ALA A 71 -0.69 7.54 10.64
C ALA A 71 -0.63 8.27 9.28
N MET A 72 -0.04 7.66 8.24
CA MET A 72 0.02 8.28 6.90
C MET A 72 -1.41 8.51 6.36
N PRO A 73 -1.71 9.65 5.70
CA PRO A 73 -3.06 9.92 5.19
C PRO A 73 -3.36 9.19 3.87
N ARG A 74 -2.32 8.73 3.18
CA ARG A 74 -2.38 7.97 1.93
C ARG A 74 -1.08 7.21 1.73
N THR A 75 -1.12 6.15 0.92
CA THR A 75 0.08 5.45 0.48
C THR A 75 1.01 6.42 -0.27
N THR A 76 2.30 6.36 0.04
CA THR A 76 3.33 7.14 -0.67
C THR A 76 3.76 6.39 -1.93
N MET A 77 4.33 7.08 -2.92
CA MET A 77 4.95 6.44 -4.11
C MET A 77 6.31 5.80 -3.79
N ALA A 78 6.65 5.65 -2.51
CA ALA A 78 7.90 5.04 -2.12
C ALA A 78 7.76 3.52 -2.16
N ILE A 79 8.67 2.90 -2.89
CA ILE A 79 8.93 1.45 -2.88
C ILE A 79 9.35 0.92 -1.50
N TYR A 80 9.55 1.79 -0.49
CA TYR A 80 9.82 1.40 0.90
C TYR A 80 9.18 2.37 1.89
N THR A 81 8.26 1.87 2.71
CA THR A 81 7.63 2.64 3.80
C THR A 81 8.61 2.96 4.95
N HIS A 82 9.79 2.32 4.99
CA HIS A 82 10.79 2.47 6.06
C HIS A 82 11.54 3.81 6.08
N LEU A 83 11.39 4.66 5.07
CA LEU A 83 12.10 5.94 4.96
C LEU A 83 11.33 7.15 5.51
N PHE A 84 10.19 6.92 6.18
CA PHE A 84 9.29 7.98 6.70
C PHE A 84 8.93 7.76 8.16
#